data_AF-A0A1S3DDU0-F1
#
_entry.id   AF-A0A1S3DDU0-F1
#
_cell.length_a   1.000
_cell.length_b   1.000
_cell.length_c   1.000
_cell.angle_alpha   90.00
_cell.angle_beta   90.00
_cell.angle_gamma   90.00
#
_symmetry.space_group_name_H-M   'P 1'
#
loop_
_entity.id
_entity.type
_entity.pdbx_description
1 polymer ?
#
loop_
_entity_poly.entity_id
_entity_poly.type
_entity_poly.pdbx_seq_one_letter_code
_entity_poly.pdbx_strand_id
1 'polypeptide(L)'
;MKKSSRFSISFLVFNFLYKRMMAVANETAVLKFSKVSENAFAPHKGSDKAAGYDLRSAYDYVVPARGKELIKTDISIELPPGCYGRIAPRSGLAWKNHIDVGAGVIDEDYRGNVGVVLFNHSDQDFKVNKGDRIAQLICQRIEYPVLQEVTNLNNTERGAGGFGSTGTK
;
A
#
# COMPACT_ATOMS: atom_id res chain seq x y z
N MET A 1 0.69 10.15 -63.67
CA MET A 1 -0.04 9.75 -62.45
C MET A 1 0.92 8.98 -61.52
N LYS A 2 1.49 9.62 -60.49
CA LYS A 2 2.32 8.97 -59.47
C LYS A 2 1.43 8.67 -58.25
N LYS A 3 1.08 7.41 -58.01
CA LYS A 3 0.40 7.00 -56.75
C LYS A 3 1.46 6.85 -55.66
N SER A 4 1.38 7.74 -54.68
CA SER A 4 2.21 7.82 -53.49
C SER A 4 2.04 6.60 -52.59
N SER A 5 3.11 5.84 -52.41
CA SER A 5 3.29 4.79 -51.40
C SER A 5 3.55 5.42 -50.02
N ARG A 6 2.49 5.76 -49.28
CA ARG A 6 2.63 6.24 -47.89
C ARG A 6 1.50 5.76 -46.98
N PHE A 7 1.27 4.45 -46.88
CA PHE A 7 0.45 3.87 -45.81
C PHE A 7 0.96 2.47 -45.47
N SER A 8 1.98 2.39 -44.63
CA SER A 8 2.43 1.10 -44.06
C SER A 8 3.12 1.26 -42.70
N ILE A 9 3.72 2.42 -42.43
CA ILE A 9 4.41 2.70 -41.16
C ILE A 9 3.42 2.89 -39.98
N SER A 10 2.21 3.37 -40.22
CA SER A 10 1.24 3.70 -39.17
C SER A 10 0.66 2.47 -38.43
N PHE A 11 0.34 1.39 -39.15
CA PHE A 11 -0.32 0.22 -38.56
C PHE A 11 0.64 -0.69 -37.78
N LEU A 12 1.92 -0.77 -38.20
CA LEU A 12 2.95 -1.51 -37.46
C LEU A 12 3.31 -0.80 -36.16
N VAL A 13 3.46 0.52 -36.19
CA VAL A 13 3.76 1.31 -34.98
C VAL A 13 2.58 1.29 -34.01
N PHE A 14 1.34 1.40 -34.50
CA PHE A 14 0.15 1.25 -33.68
C PHE A 14 0.05 -0.14 -33.03
N ASN A 15 0.25 -1.23 -33.79
CA ASN A 15 0.24 -2.58 -33.21
C ASN A 15 1.40 -2.83 -32.25
N PHE A 16 2.56 -2.24 -32.50
CA PHE A 16 3.71 -2.35 -31.60
C PHE A 16 3.44 -1.60 -30.29
N LEU A 17 2.95 -0.37 -30.36
CA LEU A 17 2.56 0.42 -29.19
C LEU A 17 1.39 -0.23 -28.44
N TYR A 18 0.38 -0.72 -29.16
CA TYR A 18 -0.76 -1.43 -28.59
C TYR A 18 -0.32 -2.74 -27.92
N LYS A 19 0.50 -3.58 -28.56
CA LYS A 19 1.06 -4.78 -27.93
C LYS A 19 1.92 -4.44 -26.72
N ARG A 20 2.70 -3.36 -26.75
CA ARG A 20 3.51 -2.93 -25.62
C ARG A 20 2.65 -2.39 -24.48
N MET A 21 1.58 -1.66 -24.79
CA MET A 21 0.59 -1.16 -23.82
C MET A 21 -0.23 -2.31 -23.23
N MET A 22 -0.60 -3.31 -24.04
CA MET A 22 -1.26 -4.53 -23.58
C MET A 22 -0.32 -5.45 -22.80
N ALA A 23 0.98 -5.50 -23.15
CA ALA A 23 1.99 -6.26 -22.40
C ALA A 23 2.24 -5.63 -21.02
N VAL A 24 2.30 -4.29 -20.94
CA VAL A 24 2.32 -3.56 -19.67
C VAL A 24 1.03 -3.78 -18.88
N ALA A 25 -0.12 -3.90 -19.55
CA ALA A 25 -1.40 -4.20 -18.89
C ALA A 25 -1.53 -5.66 -18.41
N ASN A 26 -0.69 -6.58 -18.89
CA ASN A 26 -0.76 -8.02 -18.59
C ASN A 26 0.42 -8.56 -17.75
N GLU A 27 1.30 -7.70 -17.25
CA GLU A 27 2.25 -8.15 -16.23
C GLU A 27 1.51 -8.33 -14.91
N THR A 28 1.40 -9.59 -14.47
CA THR A 28 0.91 -9.93 -13.14
C THR A 28 1.68 -9.13 -12.11
N ALA A 29 1.01 -8.25 -11.36
CA ALA A 29 1.66 -7.47 -10.31
C ALA A 29 2.24 -8.41 -9.24
N VAL A 30 3.57 -8.46 -9.13
CA VAL A 30 4.28 -9.32 -8.16
C VAL A 30 4.80 -8.46 -7.02
N LEU A 31 4.33 -8.75 -5.80
CA LEU A 31 4.96 -8.28 -4.57
C LEU A 31 6.12 -9.22 -4.22
N LYS A 32 7.35 -8.73 -4.27
CA LYS A 32 8.53 -9.50 -3.85
C LYS A 32 8.83 -9.19 -2.39
N PHE A 33 9.37 -10.17 -1.67
CA PHE A 33 9.87 -9.97 -0.31
C PHE A 33 11.10 -10.84 -0.05
N SER A 34 11.94 -10.40 0.88
CA SER A 34 13.04 -11.19 1.43
C SER A 34 12.91 -11.22 2.96
N LYS A 35 13.31 -12.34 3.56
CA LYS A 35 13.46 -12.45 5.01
C LYS A 35 14.86 -11.97 5.38
N VAL A 36 14.97 -10.96 6.24
CA VAL A 36 16.26 -10.42 6.68
C VAL A 36 16.76 -11.06 7.98
N SER A 37 15.95 -11.94 8.58
CA SER A 37 16.34 -12.79 9.72
C SER A 37 15.56 -14.11 9.73
N GLU A 38 15.97 -15.05 10.60
CA GLU A 38 15.26 -16.31 10.87
C GLU A 38 13.92 -16.12 11.60
N ASN A 39 13.70 -14.95 12.20
CA ASN A 39 12.48 -14.62 12.93
C ASN A 39 11.34 -14.19 12.00
N ALA A 40 11.65 -13.90 10.73
CA ALA A 40 10.70 -13.37 9.78
C ALA A 40 9.71 -14.42 9.26
N PHE A 41 8.47 -13.98 9.04
CA PHE A 41 7.41 -14.79 8.46
C PHE A 41 7.05 -14.27 7.08
N ALA A 42 6.72 -15.19 6.15
CA ALA A 42 6.21 -14.80 4.85
C ALA A 42 4.82 -14.15 5.00
N PRO A 43 4.57 -13.00 4.34
CA PRO A 43 3.22 -12.42 4.30
C PRO A 43 2.22 -13.40 3.68
N HIS A 44 0.99 -13.43 4.21
CA HIS A 44 -0.03 -14.39 3.79
C HIS A 44 -1.40 -13.72 3.64
N LYS A 45 -2.17 -14.12 2.63
CA LYS A 45 -3.56 -13.65 2.46
C LYS A 45 -4.52 -14.51 3.29
N GLY A 46 -5.37 -13.87 4.09
CA GLY A 46 -6.40 -14.56 4.86
C GLY A 46 -7.54 -15.17 4.02
N SER A 47 -7.70 -14.74 2.77
CA SER A 47 -8.63 -15.30 1.78
C SER A 47 -8.22 -14.91 0.36
N ASP A 48 -8.76 -15.57 -0.66
CA ASP A 48 -8.40 -15.34 -2.07
C ASP A 48 -8.53 -13.86 -2.49
N LYS A 49 -9.59 -13.22 -1.99
CA LYS A 49 -9.92 -11.82 -2.28
C LYS A 49 -9.55 -10.85 -1.15
N ALA A 50 -8.75 -11.30 -0.17
CA ALA A 50 -8.26 -10.41 0.88
C ALA A 50 -7.47 -9.25 0.24
N ALA A 51 -7.78 -8.02 0.66
CA ALA A 51 -7.14 -6.82 0.14
C ALA A 51 -5.65 -6.76 0.55
N GLY A 52 -5.33 -7.21 1.77
CA GLY A 52 -3.99 -7.16 2.31
C GLY A 52 -3.38 -8.53 2.63
N TYR A 53 -2.06 -8.55 2.70
CA TYR A 53 -1.27 -9.66 3.24
C TYR A 53 -1.04 -9.44 4.73
N ASP A 54 -1.42 -10.39 5.59
CA ASP A 54 -1.15 -10.33 7.01
C ASP A 54 0.38 -10.25 7.25
N LEU A 55 0.79 -9.25 8.04
CA LEU A 55 2.15 -9.07 8.55
C LEU A 55 2.24 -9.60 9.97
N ARG A 56 3.33 -10.31 10.27
CA ARG A 56 3.55 -10.91 11.59
C ARG A 56 4.71 -10.24 12.31
N SER A 57 4.63 -10.19 13.63
CA SER A 57 5.75 -9.76 14.47
C SER A 57 6.90 -10.76 14.39
N ALA A 58 8.13 -10.27 14.22
CA ALA A 58 9.33 -11.10 14.32
C ALA A 58 9.75 -11.34 15.79
N TYR A 59 9.28 -10.52 16.73
CA TYR A 59 9.71 -10.57 18.14
C TYR A 59 8.54 -10.40 19.11
N ASP A 60 8.83 -10.58 20.39
CA ASP A 60 7.91 -10.23 21.47
C ASP A 60 8.00 -8.74 21.78
N TYR A 61 6.86 -8.10 21.98
CA TYR A 61 6.73 -6.69 22.34
C TYR A 61 5.59 -6.47 23.33
N VAL A 62 5.63 -5.32 24.00
CA VAL A 62 4.49 -4.76 24.71
C VAL A 62 4.20 -3.40 24.09
N VAL A 63 2.97 -3.19 23.60
CA VAL A 63 2.48 -1.87 23.21
C VAL A 63 1.85 -1.25 24.47
N PRO A 64 2.48 -0.25 25.10
CA PRO A 64 2.01 0.28 26.37
C PRO A 64 0.58 0.84 26.25
N ALA A 65 -0.20 0.74 27.33
CA ALA A 65 -1.48 1.43 27.45
C ALA A 65 -1.33 2.91 27.08
N ARG A 66 -2.24 3.45 26.26
CA ARG A 66 -2.17 4.82 25.72
C ARG A 66 -0.85 5.16 25.00
N GLY A 67 -0.11 4.15 24.56
CA GLY A 67 1.23 4.29 24.00
C GLY A 67 1.34 3.80 22.56
N LYS A 68 2.58 3.61 22.14
CA LYS A 68 2.93 3.10 20.80
C LYS A 68 4.20 2.27 20.82
N GLU A 69 4.34 1.38 19.85
CA GLU A 69 5.54 0.56 19.64
C GLU A 69 5.78 0.33 18.15
N LEU A 70 7.06 0.23 17.74
CA LEU A 70 7.50 -0.15 16.41
C LEU A 70 7.80 -1.66 16.37
N ILE A 71 6.85 -2.41 15.83
CA ILE A 71 6.93 -3.86 15.71
C ILE A 71 7.67 -4.22 14.43
N LYS A 72 8.83 -4.87 14.54
CA LYS A 72 9.60 -5.34 13.38
C LYS A 72 8.99 -6.61 12.80
N THR A 73 8.96 -6.69 11.47
CA THR A 73 8.52 -7.88 10.73
C THR A 73 9.68 -8.73 10.22
N ASP A 74 10.88 -8.14 10.15
CA ASP A 74 12.10 -8.72 9.58
C ASP A 74 11.93 -9.19 8.14
N ILE A 75 11.03 -8.55 7.40
CA ILE A 75 11.00 -8.64 5.95
C ILE A 75 11.40 -7.31 5.33
N SER A 76 12.02 -7.39 4.16
CA SER A 76 12.12 -6.29 3.21
C SER A 76 11.24 -6.62 2.02
N ILE A 77 10.69 -5.59 1.38
CA ILE A 77 9.75 -5.77 0.26
C ILE A 77 10.20 -4.98 -0.97
N GLU A 78 9.76 -5.45 -2.12
CA GLU A 78 9.77 -4.70 -3.38
C GLU A 78 8.35 -4.74 -3.94
N LEU A 79 7.72 -3.57 -3.93
CA LEU A 79 6.35 -3.37 -4.37
C LEU A 79 6.27 -3.40 -5.89
N PRO A 80 5.15 -3.87 -6.47
CA PRO A 80 4.93 -3.74 -7.91
C PRO A 80 4.86 -2.25 -8.30
N PRO A 81 5.35 -1.87 -9.49
CA PRO A 81 5.36 -0.47 -9.91
C PRO A 81 3.98 0.18 -9.92
N GLY A 82 3.92 1.46 -9.54
CA GLY A 82 2.69 2.25 -9.51
C GLY A 82 1.80 1.94 -8.31
N CYS A 83 2.41 1.53 -7.20
CA CYS A 83 1.72 1.38 -5.93
C CYS A 83 2.66 1.68 -4.76
N TYR A 84 2.10 2.02 -3.62
CA TYR A 84 2.80 2.00 -2.34
C TYR A 84 2.24 0.90 -1.44
N GLY A 85 3.01 0.49 -0.45
CA GLY A 85 2.59 -0.47 0.56
C GLY A 85 1.90 0.24 1.71
N ARG A 86 0.57 0.15 1.80
CA ARG A 86 -0.16 0.64 2.96
C ARG A 86 -0.20 -0.42 4.06
N ILE A 87 0.39 -0.12 5.22
CA ILE A 87 0.20 -0.92 6.42
C ILE A 87 -1.13 -0.49 7.06
N ALA A 88 -2.06 -1.42 7.15
CA ALA A 88 -3.42 -1.19 7.61
C ALA A 88 -3.73 -1.98 8.88
N PRO A 89 -4.62 -1.45 9.75
CA PRO A 89 -5.04 -2.17 10.96
C PRO A 89 -5.85 -3.42 10.60
N ARG A 90 -5.80 -4.43 11.47
CA ARG A 90 -6.67 -5.60 11.41
C ARG A 90 -7.90 -5.34 12.28
N SER A 91 -9.10 -5.49 11.72
CA SER A 91 -10.36 -5.15 12.41
C SER A 91 -10.52 -5.85 13.76
N GLY A 92 -10.07 -7.10 13.87
CA GLY A 92 -10.12 -7.85 15.12
C GLY A 92 -9.29 -7.21 16.25
N LEU A 93 -8.10 -6.71 15.95
CA LEU A 93 -7.24 -6.04 16.93
C LEU A 93 -7.76 -4.64 17.28
N ALA A 94 -8.28 -3.92 16.27
CA ALA A 94 -8.90 -2.61 16.47
C ALA A 94 -10.12 -2.70 17.40
N TRP A 95 -11.03 -3.64 17.14
CA TRP A 95 -12.26 -3.77 17.93
C TRP A 95 -12.03 -4.37 19.32
N LYS A 96 -11.24 -5.45 19.43
CA LYS A 96 -11.12 -6.21 20.68
C LYS A 96 -10.04 -5.66 21.61
N ASN A 97 -9.01 -5.01 21.06
CA ASN A 97 -7.82 -4.60 21.81
C ASN A 97 -7.52 -3.11 21.68
N HIS A 98 -8.37 -2.34 20.97
CA HIS A 98 -8.18 -0.91 20.72
C HIS A 98 -6.84 -0.58 20.05
N ILE A 99 -6.37 -1.49 19.17
CA ILE A 99 -5.10 -1.32 18.45
C ILE A 99 -5.33 -0.69 17.09
N ASP A 100 -4.59 0.38 16.80
CA ASP A 100 -4.54 1.01 15.49
C ASP A 100 -3.13 0.98 14.91
N VAL A 101 -3.00 1.29 13.62
CA VAL A 101 -1.74 1.37 12.89
C VAL A 101 -1.46 2.84 12.53
N GLY A 102 -0.30 3.32 12.97
CA GLY A 102 0.26 4.62 12.59
C GLY A 102 1.18 4.56 11.36
N ALA A 103 1.52 5.74 10.84
CA ALA A 103 2.39 5.92 9.68
C ALA A 103 1.92 5.09 8.46
N GLY A 104 2.53 3.92 8.24
CA GLY A 104 2.00 2.90 7.34
C GLY A 104 2.11 3.20 5.85
N VAL A 105 2.91 4.18 5.44
CA VAL A 105 3.30 4.39 4.04
C VAL A 105 4.66 3.74 3.82
N ILE A 106 4.71 2.67 3.05
CA ILE A 106 5.94 2.04 2.59
C ILE A 106 6.13 2.39 1.13
N ASP A 107 7.16 3.19 0.85
CA ASP A 107 7.47 3.67 -0.50
C ASP A 107 7.96 2.54 -1.41
N GLU A 108 7.73 2.70 -2.72
CA GLU A 108 8.07 1.71 -3.75
C GLU A 108 9.58 1.42 -3.81
N ASP A 109 10.41 2.39 -3.46
CA ASP A 109 11.87 2.33 -3.44
C ASP A 109 12.47 1.95 -2.07
N TYR A 110 11.64 1.74 -1.05
CA TYR A 110 12.11 1.30 0.27
C TYR A 110 12.60 -0.15 0.21
N ARG A 111 13.79 -0.42 0.78
CA ARG A 111 14.39 -1.77 0.87
C ARG A 111 14.83 -2.15 2.29
N GLY A 112 14.51 -1.33 3.29
CA GLY A 112 14.81 -1.62 4.69
C GLY A 112 13.85 -2.64 5.30
N ASN A 113 13.95 -2.82 6.62
CA ASN A 113 13.04 -3.69 7.38
C ASN A 113 11.67 -3.02 7.49
N VAL A 114 10.60 -3.72 7.11
CA VAL A 114 9.23 -3.23 7.25
C VAL A 114 8.85 -3.21 8.71
N GLY A 115 8.64 -2.02 9.26
CA GLY A 115 8.16 -1.80 10.63
C GLY A 115 6.68 -1.46 10.66
N VAL A 116 5.97 -1.96 11.67
CA VAL A 116 4.57 -1.63 11.93
C VAL A 116 4.49 -0.79 13.18
N VAL A 117 4.05 0.46 13.05
CA VAL A 117 3.80 1.34 14.20
C VAL A 117 2.41 1.02 14.74
N LEU A 118 2.34 0.37 15.89
CA LEU A 118 1.07 0.13 16.59
C LEU A 118 0.80 1.24 17.60
N PHE A 119 -0.43 1.74 17.62
CA PHE A 119 -0.98 2.56 18.68
C PHE A 119 -1.94 1.74 19.52
N ASN A 120 -1.87 1.91 20.85
CA ASN A 120 -2.80 1.30 21.77
C ASN A 120 -3.68 2.37 22.39
N HIS A 121 -4.96 2.37 22.02
CA HIS A 121 -5.96 3.32 22.53
C HIS A 121 -6.73 2.80 23.75
N SER A 122 -6.31 1.70 24.36
CA SER A 122 -6.87 1.21 25.63
C SER A 122 -6.06 1.68 26.84
N ASP A 123 -6.60 1.42 28.02
CA ASP A 123 -5.92 1.61 29.32
C ASP A 123 -5.20 0.34 29.80
N GLN A 124 -4.97 -0.64 28.92
CA GLN A 124 -4.28 -1.89 29.24
C GLN A 124 -3.15 -2.15 28.25
N ASP A 125 -2.03 -2.65 28.74
CA ASP A 125 -0.90 -3.03 27.89
C ASP A 125 -1.31 -4.15 26.93
N PHE A 126 -0.90 -4.04 25.67
CA PHE A 126 -1.15 -5.06 24.67
C PHE A 126 0.12 -5.85 24.39
N LYS A 127 0.08 -7.15 24.67
CA LYS A 127 1.19 -8.06 24.39
C LYS A 127 1.13 -8.52 22.94
N VAL A 128 2.26 -8.39 22.24
CA VAL A 128 2.50 -8.96 20.92
C VAL A 128 3.53 -10.07 21.09
N ASN A 129 3.20 -11.28 20.68
CA ASN A 129 4.17 -12.37 20.66
C ASN A 129 4.75 -12.51 19.24
N LYS A 130 5.95 -13.06 19.15
CA LYS A 130 6.54 -13.49 17.88
C LYS A 130 5.55 -14.37 17.11
N GLY A 131 5.34 -14.04 15.84
CA GLY A 131 4.43 -14.75 14.94
C GLY A 131 2.98 -14.27 14.96
N ASP A 132 2.60 -13.40 15.90
CA ASP A 132 1.26 -12.79 15.92
C ASP A 132 1.05 -11.92 14.69
N ARG A 133 -0.14 -12.03 14.08
CA ARG A 133 -0.54 -11.20 12.94
C ARG A 133 -1.00 -9.84 13.45
N ILE A 134 -0.21 -8.80 13.20
CA ILE A 134 -0.37 -7.49 13.86
C ILE A 134 -0.87 -6.39 12.93
N ALA A 135 -0.68 -6.53 11.63
CA ALA A 135 -1.21 -5.61 10.63
C ALA A 135 -1.42 -6.35 9.29
N GLN A 136 -1.86 -5.63 8.26
CA GLN A 136 -1.92 -6.14 6.91
C GLN A 136 -1.33 -5.14 5.92
N LEU A 137 -0.56 -5.62 4.94
CA LEU A 137 0.01 -4.83 3.85
C LEU A 137 -0.91 -4.84 2.64
N ILE A 138 -1.34 -3.66 2.19
CA ILE A 138 -2.16 -3.49 0.98
C ILE A 138 -1.34 -2.76 -0.07
N CYS A 139 -1.20 -3.34 -1.26
CA CYS A 139 -0.58 -2.67 -2.41
C CYS A 139 -1.59 -1.67 -3.00
N GLN A 140 -1.48 -0.40 -2.63
CA GLN A 140 -2.44 0.64 -3.00
C GLN A 140 -1.93 1.40 -4.23
N ARG A 141 -2.70 1.32 -5.33
CA ARG A 141 -2.38 1.99 -6.60
C ARG A 141 -2.33 3.50 -6.41
N ILE A 142 -1.31 4.12 -7.00
CA ILE A 142 -1.09 5.56 -7.00
C ILE A 142 -0.57 6.02 -8.36
N GLU A 143 -0.69 7.32 -8.59
CA GLU A 143 -0.01 8.02 -9.67
C GLU A 143 1.19 8.79 -9.09
N TYR A 144 2.20 9.02 -9.92
CA TYR A 144 3.35 9.89 -9.60
C TYR A 144 3.26 11.18 -10.43
N PRO A 145 2.34 12.11 -10.10
CA PRO A 145 2.15 13.33 -10.89
C PRO A 145 3.32 14.30 -10.73
N VAL A 146 3.59 15.06 -11.79
CA VAL A 146 4.47 16.23 -11.71
C VAL A 146 3.68 17.41 -11.14
N LEU A 147 4.25 18.11 -10.17
CA LEU A 147 3.62 19.29 -9.57
C LEU A 147 3.66 20.48 -10.53
N GLN A 148 2.53 21.18 -10.67
CA GLN A 148 2.40 22.41 -11.44
C GLN A 148 1.69 23.47 -10.60
N GLU A 149 2.40 24.55 -10.27
CA GLU A 149 1.84 25.71 -9.59
C GLU A 149 0.99 26.57 -10.55
N VAL A 150 -0.19 27.02 -10.10
CA VAL A 150 -1.13 27.85 -10.88
C VAL A 150 -1.71 28.95 -10.01
N THR A 151 -2.15 30.05 -10.63
CA THR A 151 -2.73 31.19 -9.90
C THR A 151 -4.13 30.90 -9.34
N ASN A 152 -4.94 30.10 -10.04
CA ASN A 152 -6.31 29.75 -9.64
C ASN A 152 -6.65 28.33 -10.09
N LEU A 153 -7.47 27.63 -9.29
CA LEU A 153 -8.09 26.35 -9.65
C LEU A 153 -9.47 26.58 -10.26
N ASN A 154 -9.97 25.60 -11.03
CA ASN A 154 -11.35 25.61 -11.53
C ASN A 154 -12.36 25.41 -10.40
N ASN A 155 -13.55 26.01 -10.53
CA ASN A 155 -14.64 25.79 -9.60
C ASN A 155 -15.23 24.38 -9.74
N THR A 156 -15.70 23.81 -8.62
CA THR A 156 -16.46 22.55 -8.59
C THR A 156 -17.71 22.73 -7.76
N GLU A 157 -18.68 21.82 -7.86
CA GLU A 157 -19.89 21.84 -7.03
C GLU A 157 -19.58 21.80 -5.53
N ARG A 158 -18.51 21.10 -5.13
CA ARG A 158 -18.07 21.02 -3.72
C ARG A 158 -17.42 22.30 -3.23
N GLY A 159 -16.70 23.02 -4.09
CA GLY A 159 -15.98 24.25 -3.73
C GLY A 159 -15.10 24.08 -2.49
N ALA A 160 -15.24 25.00 -1.53
CA ALA A 160 -14.51 24.98 -0.24
C ALA A 160 -15.14 24.11 0.86
N GLY A 161 -16.18 23.31 0.54
CA GLY A 161 -16.88 22.48 1.54
C GLY A 161 -16.07 21.27 2.02
N GLY A 162 -15.87 21.15 3.34
CA GLY A 162 -15.19 20.04 4.00
C GLY A 162 -15.66 19.84 5.45
N PHE A 163 -15.05 18.91 6.19
CA PHE A 163 -15.26 18.73 7.64
C PHE A 163 -16.73 18.56 8.07
N GLY A 164 -17.48 17.69 7.38
CA GLY A 164 -18.90 17.47 7.69
C GLY A 164 -19.86 18.42 6.98
N SER A 165 -19.42 19.12 5.93
CA SER A 165 -20.24 20.04 5.12
C SER A 165 -21.50 19.41 4.48
N THR A 166 -21.59 18.08 4.42
CA THR A 166 -22.75 17.34 3.90
C THR A 166 -23.74 16.89 4.99
N GLY A 167 -23.48 17.23 6.27
CA GLY A 167 -24.35 16.92 7.41
C GLY A 167 -24.21 15.50 7.96
N THR A 168 -24.89 15.26 9.08
CA THR A 168 -24.84 14.02 9.90
C THR A 168 -26.21 13.37 10.07
N LYS A 169 -27.10 13.49 9.08
CA LYS A 169 -28.48 12.95 9.18
C LYS A 169 -28.50 11.46 9.46
#